data_AF-A0A2W4ZWY7-F1
#
_entry.id   AF-A0A2W4ZWY7-F1
#
_cell.length_a   1.000
_cell.length_b   1.000
_cell.length_c   1.000
_cell.angle_alpha   90.00
_cell.angle_beta   90.00
_cell.angle_gamma   90.00
#
_symmetry.space_group_name_H-M   'P 1'
#
loop_
_entity.id
_entity.type
_entity.pdbx_description
1 polymer ?
#
loop_
_entity_poly.entity_id
_entity_poly.type
_entity_poly.pdbx_seq_one_letter_code
_entity_poly.pdbx_strand_id
1 'polypeptide(L)'
;MLHLLKSFKTRSFKNADDAFNAIEEIYNANVSGLREAFRQFAAGTLKEKSAKAYYPFIRIKTETSGRPDTRLSYGFVPRSGVYETTVTRPDIFDVYYKTMLTHLLKNHGGTVEVGVSNTAIPLHFALGEDFHLERDLTHAQMEALPFIFDQPDLALMDDQIANGTYIVKPGEAYPLALFTAPRV
;
A
#
# COMPACT_ATOMS: atom_id res chain seq x y z
N MET A 1 -7.53 4.42 24.71
CA MET A 1 -6.11 4.76 24.50
C MET A 1 -5.61 3.85 23.39
N LEU A 2 -5.46 4.40 22.17
CA LEU A 2 -5.19 3.68 20.91
C LEU A 2 -3.86 2.91 20.99
N HIS A 3 -3.84 1.58 20.82
CA HIS A 3 -2.57 0.86 20.72
C HIS A 3 -2.61 -0.49 19.96
N LEU A 4 -3.45 -0.63 18.92
CA LEU A 4 -3.34 -1.81 18.04
C LEU A 4 -2.48 -1.58 16.78
N LEU A 5 -2.22 -0.33 16.40
CA LEU A 5 -1.54 -0.03 15.13
C LEU A 5 -0.40 0.96 15.30
N LYS A 6 0.79 0.53 14.87
CA LYS A 6 2.04 1.28 14.94
C LYS A 6 1.93 2.51 14.03
N SER A 7 2.25 3.69 14.55
CA SER A 7 2.37 4.88 13.71
C SER A 7 3.74 4.88 13.03
N PHE A 8 3.74 5.00 11.70
CA PHE A 8 4.95 5.11 10.90
C PHE A 8 5.10 6.53 10.38
N LYS A 9 6.31 7.08 10.48
CA LYS A 9 6.67 8.32 9.80
C LYS A 9 7.15 7.99 8.39
N THR A 10 6.87 8.88 7.43
CA THR A 10 7.47 8.81 6.10
C THR A 10 8.99 8.93 6.23
N ARG A 11 9.72 8.05 5.53
CA ARG A 11 11.18 7.98 5.50
C ARG A 11 11.67 8.09 4.06
N SER A 12 12.84 8.69 3.87
CA SER A 12 13.48 8.83 2.55
C SER A 12 14.73 7.97 2.46
N PHE A 13 14.89 7.27 1.34
CA PHE A 13 15.93 6.26 1.14
C PHE A 13 16.72 6.52 -0.13
N LYS A 14 18.02 6.25 -0.07
CA LYS A 14 18.94 6.28 -1.23
C LYS A 14 19.35 4.86 -1.69
N ASN A 15 18.87 3.85 -1.00
CA ASN A 15 19.16 2.45 -1.26
C ASN A 15 17.83 1.70 -1.45
N ALA A 16 17.77 0.83 -2.46
CA ALA A 16 16.55 0.11 -2.84
C ALA A 16 16.15 -0.95 -1.80
N ASP A 17 17.11 -1.66 -1.21
CA ASP A 17 16.84 -2.66 -0.17
C ASP A 17 16.32 -2.00 1.11
N ASP A 18 16.89 -0.86 1.52
CA ASP A 18 16.39 -0.12 2.69
C ASP A 18 14.95 0.39 2.48
N ALA A 19 14.65 0.89 1.28
CA ALA A 19 13.29 1.30 0.92
C ALA A 19 12.33 0.10 0.91
N PHE A 20 12.76 -1.04 0.36
CA PHE A 20 11.97 -2.27 0.35
C PHE A 20 11.70 -2.78 1.78
N ASN A 21 12.71 -2.82 2.64
CA ASN A 21 12.56 -3.23 4.03
C ASN A 21 11.56 -2.34 4.77
N ALA A 22 11.50 -1.04 4.45
CA ALA A 22 10.52 -0.13 5.01
C ALA A 22 9.07 -0.43 4.52
N ILE A 23 8.91 -0.82 3.25
CA ILE A 23 7.61 -1.26 2.70
C ILE A 23 7.14 -2.50 3.44
N GLU A 24 8.02 -3.50 3.57
CA GLU A 24 7.76 -4.76 4.25
C GLU A 24 7.40 -4.55 5.73
N GLU A 25 8.15 -3.71 6.44
CA GLU A 25 7.89 -3.36 7.84
C GLU A 25 6.47 -2.79 8.02
N ILE A 26 6.10 -1.82 7.18
CA ILE A 26 4.80 -1.15 7.25
C ILE A 26 3.66 -2.13 6.93
N TYR A 27 3.79 -2.86 5.82
CA TYR A 27 2.76 -3.79 5.36
C TYR A 27 2.52 -4.90 6.40
N ASN A 28 3.59 -5.56 6.85
CA ASN A 28 3.49 -6.69 7.78
C ASN A 28 2.93 -6.26 9.14
N ALA A 29 3.32 -5.09 9.65
CA ALA A 29 2.78 -4.57 10.90
C ALA A 29 1.27 -4.28 10.80
N ASN A 30 0.84 -3.66 9.69
CA ASN A 30 -0.55 -3.30 9.48
C ASN A 30 -1.44 -4.52 9.26
N VAL A 31 -1.01 -5.50 8.46
CA VAL A 31 -1.72 -6.78 8.29
C VAL A 31 -1.78 -7.56 9.59
N SER A 32 -0.68 -7.64 10.35
CA SER A 32 -0.66 -8.33 11.64
C SER A 32 -1.60 -7.69 12.66
N GLY A 33 -1.66 -6.35 12.69
CA GLY A 33 -2.60 -5.60 13.52
C GLY A 33 -4.05 -5.88 13.17
N LEU A 34 -4.39 -5.93 11.88
CA LEU A 34 -5.74 -6.31 11.43
C LEU A 34 -6.11 -7.75 11.82
N ARG A 35 -5.18 -8.70 11.66
CA ARG A 35 -5.40 -10.10 12.06
C ARG A 35 -5.61 -10.24 13.56
N GLU A 36 -4.86 -9.50 14.38
CA GLU A 36 -5.03 -9.50 15.82
C GLU A 36 -6.37 -8.87 16.23
N ALA A 37 -6.73 -7.73 15.63
CA ALA A 37 -8.03 -7.11 15.84
C ALA A 37 -9.18 -8.06 15.49
N PHE A 38 -9.04 -8.80 14.39
CA PHE A 38 -10.02 -9.80 13.97
C PHE A 38 -10.13 -10.96 14.97
N ARG A 39 -9.01 -11.50 15.46
CA ARG A 39 -9.02 -12.55 16.50
C ARG A 39 -9.76 -12.08 17.77
N GLN A 40 -9.49 -10.86 18.21
CA GLN A 40 -10.17 -10.28 19.37
C GLN A 40 -11.67 -10.05 19.09
N PHE A 41 -12.02 -9.64 17.88
CA PHE A 41 -13.41 -9.46 17.47
C PHE A 41 -14.18 -10.78 17.47
N ALA A 42 -13.62 -11.82 16.87
CA ALA A 42 -14.19 -13.17 16.85
C ALA A 42 -14.37 -13.73 18.27
N ALA A 43 -13.41 -13.47 19.17
CA ALA A 43 -13.48 -13.84 20.58
C ALA A 43 -14.40 -12.95 21.44
N GLY A 44 -14.98 -11.87 20.89
CA GLY A 44 -15.80 -10.91 21.63
C GLY A 44 -15.02 -10.05 22.64
N THR A 45 -13.70 -9.95 22.50
CA THR A 45 -12.80 -9.23 23.42
C THR A 45 -12.25 -7.93 22.84
N LEU A 46 -12.52 -7.63 21.57
CA LEU A 46 -12.12 -6.37 20.93
C LEU A 46 -12.75 -5.18 21.67
N LYS A 47 -11.92 -4.25 22.13
CA LYS A 47 -12.38 -3.07 22.89
C LYS A 47 -12.59 -1.87 21.98
N GLU A 48 -11.91 -1.85 20.85
CA GLU A 48 -11.93 -0.80 19.86
C GLU A 48 -13.22 -0.82 19.06
N LYS A 49 -13.77 0.36 18.78
CA LYS A 49 -14.98 0.50 17.95
C LYS A 49 -14.70 0.32 16.45
N SER A 50 -13.43 0.37 16.05
CA SER A 50 -12.99 0.23 14.67
C SER A 50 -11.52 -0.15 14.62
N ALA A 51 -11.13 -0.99 13.66
CA ALA A 51 -9.75 -1.38 13.40
C ALA A 51 -9.39 -1.07 11.95
N LYS A 52 -8.52 -0.06 11.75
CA LYS A 52 -8.18 0.48 10.42
C LYS A 52 -6.69 0.48 10.19
N ALA A 53 -6.21 -0.25 9.20
CA ALA A 53 -4.82 -0.18 8.77
C ALA A 53 -4.74 0.22 7.30
N TYR A 54 -3.58 0.71 6.86
CA TYR A 54 -3.44 1.36 5.56
C TYR A 54 -2.24 0.79 4.78
N TYR A 55 -2.34 0.76 3.46
CA TYR A 55 -1.24 0.29 2.62
C TYR A 55 -0.02 1.22 2.73
N PRO A 56 1.21 0.70 2.59
CA PRO A 56 2.36 1.55 2.33
C PRO A 56 2.24 2.28 0.99
N PHE A 57 2.85 3.46 0.88
CA PHE A 57 3.08 4.13 -0.39
C PHE A 57 4.58 4.21 -0.71
N ILE A 58 4.88 4.31 -2.00
CA ILE A 58 6.18 4.69 -2.54
C ILE A 58 5.99 6.01 -3.28
N ARG A 59 6.84 7.00 -3.00
CA ARG A 59 6.83 8.30 -3.68
C ARG A 59 8.22 8.70 -4.13
N ILE A 60 8.29 9.31 -5.31
CA ILE A 60 9.48 10.01 -5.78
C ILE A 60 9.11 11.43 -6.18
N LYS A 61 10.07 12.34 -6.00
CA LYS A 61 10.03 13.69 -6.58
C LYS A 61 11.19 13.81 -7.55
N THR A 62 10.88 14.13 -8.79
CA THR A 62 11.89 14.39 -9.82
C THR A 62 11.80 15.84 -10.29
N GLU A 63 12.95 16.50 -10.40
CA GLU A 63 13.07 17.89 -10.84
C GLU A 63 13.51 17.99 -12.31
N THR A 64 13.90 16.88 -12.93
CA THR A 64 14.50 16.84 -14.26
C THR A 64 13.57 16.16 -15.26
N SER A 65 13.41 16.75 -16.45
CA SER A 65 12.61 16.22 -17.56
C SER A 65 13.42 15.41 -18.58
N GLY A 66 14.68 15.07 -18.24
CA GLY A 66 15.55 14.31 -19.13
C GLY A 66 15.21 12.83 -19.14
N ARG A 67 15.03 12.25 -20.33
CA ARG A 67 14.96 10.79 -20.46
C ARG A 67 16.33 10.22 -20.10
N PRO A 68 16.45 9.35 -19.10
CA PRO A 68 17.73 8.70 -18.80
C PRO A 68 18.17 7.92 -20.03
N ASP A 69 19.47 7.89 -20.33
CA ASP A 69 20.02 7.06 -21.40
C ASP A 69 20.03 5.60 -20.95
N THR A 70 18.82 5.01 -20.94
CA THR A 70 18.56 3.62 -20.61
C THR A 70 18.02 2.91 -21.85
N ARG A 71 18.53 1.70 -22.09
CA ARG A 71 18.02 0.79 -23.12
C ARG A 71 16.70 0.10 -22.71
N LEU A 72 16.25 0.31 -21.46
CA LEU A 72 14.99 -0.23 -20.94
C LEU A 72 13.83 0.71 -21.26
N SER A 73 12.67 0.12 -21.57
CA SER A 73 11.41 0.84 -21.78
C SER A 73 10.68 1.21 -20.48
N TYR A 74 11.24 0.86 -19.31
CA TYR A 74 10.64 1.04 -17.98
C TYR A 74 11.65 1.55 -16.95
N GLY A 75 11.18 1.80 -15.72
CA GLY A 75 12.01 2.22 -14.59
C GLY A 75 12.34 3.71 -14.58
N PHE A 76 11.53 4.53 -15.26
CA PHE A 76 11.64 5.99 -15.22
C PHE A 76 10.26 6.64 -15.33
N VAL A 77 10.19 7.93 -15.01
CA VAL A 77 9.00 8.76 -15.17
C VAL A 77 9.26 9.86 -16.21
N PRO A 78 8.24 10.29 -16.97
CA PRO A 78 8.47 11.04 -18.21
C PRO A 78 8.73 12.54 -18.02
N ARG A 79 8.36 13.12 -16.87
CA ARG A 79 8.43 14.57 -16.61
C ARG A 79 8.78 14.85 -15.15
N SER A 80 9.27 16.05 -14.88
CA SER A 80 9.38 16.54 -13.51
C SER A 80 8.02 16.55 -12.81
N GLY A 81 8.01 16.27 -11.51
CA GLY A 81 6.79 16.12 -10.73
C GLY A 81 6.95 15.17 -9.54
N VAL A 82 5.85 14.99 -8.83
CA VAL A 82 5.73 14.02 -7.74
C VAL A 82 4.96 12.83 -8.26
N TYR A 83 5.50 11.63 -8.07
CA TYR A 83 4.86 10.38 -8.47
C TYR A 83 4.69 9.49 -7.25
N GLU A 84 3.52 8.90 -7.08
CA GLU A 84 3.19 8.03 -5.95
C GLU A 84 2.41 6.79 -6.40
N THR A 85 2.60 5.70 -5.68
CA THR A 85 1.68 4.56 -5.74
C THR A 85 1.58 3.90 -4.37
N THR A 86 0.44 3.28 -4.08
CA THR A 86 0.30 2.34 -2.97
C THR A 86 0.78 0.96 -3.39
N VAL A 87 1.36 0.21 -2.45
CA VAL A 87 1.89 -1.14 -2.71
C VAL A 87 1.37 -2.17 -1.71
N THR A 88 1.30 -3.42 -2.14
CA THR A 88 0.81 -4.57 -1.36
C THR A 88 1.72 -5.79 -1.59
N ARG A 89 1.56 -6.83 -0.77
CA ARG A 89 2.23 -8.13 -0.90
C ARG A 89 3.74 -8.05 -1.22
N PRO A 90 4.53 -7.37 -0.37
CA PRO A 90 5.99 -7.31 -0.55
C PRO A 90 6.65 -8.69 -0.50
N ASP A 91 5.99 -9.68 0.07
CA ASP A 91 6.39 -11.10 0.07
C ASP A 91 6.32 -11.75 -1.32
N ILE A 92 5.39 -11.33 -2.17
CA ILE A 92 5.25 -11.84 -3.56
C ILE A 92 6.07 -11.01 -4.55
N PHE A 93 6.10 -9.69 -4.35
CA PHE A 93 6.67 -8.75 -5.31
C PHE A 93 8.06 -8.24 -4.94
N ASP A 94 8.79 -8.97 -4.08
CA ASP A 94 10.09 -8.56 -3.54
C ASP A 94 11.12 -8.21 -4.65
N VAL A 95 11.29 -9.10 -5.62
CA VAL A 95 12.20 -8.92 -6.76
C VAL A 95 11.75 -7.74 -7.61
N TYR A 96 10.45 -7.61 -7.86
CA TYR A 96 9.88 -6.52 -8.66
C TYR A 96 10.13 -5.17 -8.00
N TYR A 97 9.78 -5.02 -6.72
CA TYR A 97 9.94 -3.76 -6.00
C TYR A 97 11.41 -3.35 -5.91
N LYS A 98 12.31 -4.25 -5.52
CA LYS A 98 13.75 -3.95 -5.45
C LYS A 98 14.32 -3.52 -6.81
N THR A 99 13.90 -4.19 -7.88
CA THR A 99 14.32 -3.84 -9.26
C THR A 99 13.81 -2.45 -9.65
N MET A 100 12.53 -2.16 -9.43
CA MET A 100 11.94 -0.86 -9.76
C MET A 100 12.55 0.27 -8.94
N LEU A 101 12.70 0.09 -7.62
CA LEU A 101 13.34 1.06 -6.73
C LEU A 101 14.78 1.36 -7.16
N THR A 102 15.54 0.34 -7.54
CA THR A 102 16.91 0.50 -8.07
C THR A 102 16.92 1.34 -9.34
N HIS A 103 16.02 1.06 -10.28
CA HIS A 103 15.92 1.84 -11.52
C HIS A 103 15.51 3.29 -11.27
N LEU A 104 14.52 3.53 -10.41
CA LEU A 104 14.07 4.88 -10.07
C LEU A 104 15.21 5.71 -9.46
N LEU A 105 15.93 5.15 -8.48
CA LEU A 105 17.08 5.80 -7.84
C LEU A 105 18.20 6.07 -8.85
N LYS A 106 18.53 5.11 -9.71
CA LYS A 106 19.58 5.26 -10.71
C LYS A 106 19.24 6.30 -11.78
N ASN A 107 17.99 6.33 -12.21
CA ASN A 107 17.55 7.12 -13.36
C ASN A 107 17.16 8.56 -13.00
N HIS A 108 16.67 8.80 -11.78
CA HIS A 108 16.24 10.14 -11.33
C HIS A 108 17.13 10.75 -10.26
N GLY A 109 18.04 9.96 -9.67
CA GLY A 109 18.77 10.37 -8.48
C GLY A 109 17.84 10.64 -7.28
N GLY A 110 18.33 11.42 -6.33
CA GLY A 110 17.53 11.84 -5.17
C GLY A 110 17.26 10.70 -4.18
N THR A 111 16.01 10.61 -3.71
CA THR A 111 15.54 9.63 -2.72
C THR A 111 14.17 9.09 -3.10
N VAL A 112 13.90 7.86 -2.68
CA VAL A 112 12.54 7.31 -2.64
C VAL A 112 11.97 7.50 -1.25
N GLU A 113 10.76 8.04 -1.17
CA GLU A 113 9.99 8.15 0.06
C GLU A 113 9.09 6.93 0.24
N VAL A 114 9.06 6.38 1.45
CA VAL A 114 8.15 5.29 1.84
C VAL A 114 7.45 5.68 3.14
N GLY A 115 6.14 5.51 3.18
CA GLY A 115 5.32 5.83 4.35
C GLY A 115 3.98 5.08 4.33
N VAL A 116 3.10 5.43 5.26
CA VAL A 116 1.73 4.89 5.32
C VAL A 116 0.80 5.79 4.50
N SER A 117 0.04 5.19 3.60
CA SER A 117 -0.93 5.91 2.75
C SER A 117 -2.23 6.22 3.50
N ASN A 118 -3.16 6.86 2.80
CA ASN A 118 -4.55 7.03 3.26
C ASN A 118 -5.49 5.95 2.70
N THR A 119 -4.96 4.96 1.97
CA THR A 119 -5.73 3.87 1.38
C THR A 119 -5.81 2.70 2.36
N ALA A 120 -7.01 2.44 2.88
CA ALA A 120 -7.23 1.36 3.84
C ALA A 120 -6.90 -0.01 3.24
N ILE A 121 -6.48 -0.95 4.09
CA ILE A 121 -6.37 -2.37 3.76
C ILE A 121 -7.68 -3.02 4.22
N PRO A 122 -8.55 -3.43 3.29
CA PRO A 122 -9.72 -4.18 3.67
C PRO A 122 -9.38 -5.49 4.39
N LEU A 123 -10.20 -5.86 5.38
CA LEU A 123 -9.91 -7.02 6.25
C LEU A 123 -9.71 -8.32 5.46
N HIS A 124 -10.56 -8.58 4.47
CA HIS A 124 -10.50 -9.81 3.67
C HIS A 124 -9.16 -10.00 2.95
N PHE A 125 -8.46 -8.92 2.57
CA PHE A 125 -7.11 -9.01 2.00
C PHE A 125 -6.02 -9.22 3.05
N ALA A 126 -6.27 -8.88 4.31
CA ALA A 126 -5.34 -9.10 5.40
C ALA A 126 -5.39 -10.54 5.95
N LEU A 127 -6.57 -11.18 5.93
CA LEU A 127 -6.79 -12.45 6.61
C LEU A 127 -5.97 -13.62 6.04
N GLY A 128 -5.73 -13.70 4.73
CA GLY A 128 -5.01 -14.82 4.12
C GLY A 128 -5.88 -16.08 4.00
N GLU A 129 -5.30 -17.19 3.53
CA GLU A 129 -6.06 -18.41 3.16
C GLU A 129 -6.61 -19.19 4.36
N ASP A 130 -5.98 -19.11 5.52
CA ASP A 130 -6.32 -19.92 6.71
C ASP A 130 -7.52 -19.40 7.51
N PHE A 131 -8.09 -18.26 7.12
CA PHE A 131 -9.16 -17.60 7.89
C PHE A 131 -10.51 -17.76 7.19
N HIS A 132 -11.49 -18.28 7.93
CA HIS A 132 -12.84 -18.54 7.42
C HIS A 132 -13.86 -17.74 8.22
N LEU A 133 -14.24 -16.57 7.71
CA LEU A 133 -15.20 -15.67 8.36
C LEU A 133 -16.50 -16.37 8.77
N GLU A 134 -17.07 -17.23 7.91
CA GLU A 134 -18.34 -17.90 8.20
C GLU A 134 -18.22 -19.00 9.28
N ARG A 135 -17.01 -19.51 9.53
CA ARG A 135 -16.78 -20.50 10.60
C ARG A 135 -16.49 -19.84 11.94
N ASP A 136 -15.78 -18.71 11.91
CA ASP A 136 -15.24 -18.08 13.11
C ASP A 136 -16.20 -17.07 13.75
N LEU A 137 -17.27 -16.66 13.06
CA LEU A 137 -18.18 -15.60 13.50
C LEU A 137 -19.62 -16.09 13.68
N THR A 138 -20.27 -15.57 14.72
CA THR A 138 -21.73 -15.63 14.86
C THR A 138 -22.43 -14.72 13.84
N HIS A 139 -23.73 -14.91 13.62
CA HIS A 139 -24.51 -14.06 12.71
C HIS A 139 -24.44 -12.57 13.08
N ALA A 140 -24.59 -12.24 14.37
CA ALA A 140 -24.49 -10.85 14.85
C ALA A 140 -23.08 -10.25 14.63
N GLN A 141 -22.01 -11.05 14.73
CA GLN A 141 -20.66 -10.59 14.42
C GLN A 141 -20.46 -10.37 12.92
N MET A 142 -21.03 -11.21 12.06
CA MET A 142 -20.99 -10.96 10.61
C MET A 142 -21.68 -9.65 10.24
N GLU A 143 -22.84 -9.34 10.84
CA GLU A 143 -23.54 -8.06 10.62
C GLU A 143 -22.74 -6.86 11.15
N ALA A 144 -22.00 -7.02 12.24
CA ALA A 144 -21.19 -5.95 12.83
C ALA A 144 -19.88 -5.67 12.07
N LEU A 145 -19.39 -6.64 11.27
CA LEU A 145 -18.07 -6.61 10.65
C LEU A 145 -17.80 -5.37 9.77
N PRO A 146 -18.73 -4.91 8.90
CA PRO A 146 -18.52 -3.71 8.07
C PRO A 146 -18.41 -2.39 8.86
N PHE A 147 -18.90 -2.36 10.10
CA PHE A 147 -18.81 -1.16 10.95
C PHE A 147 -17.48 -1.07 11.70
N ILE A 148 -16.77 -2.19 11.82
CA ILE A 148 -15.52 -2.30 12.59
C ILE A 148 -14.32 -2.30 11.64
N PHE A 149 -14.43 -2.96 10.50
CA PHE A 149 -13.32 -3.17 9.55
C PHE A 149 -13.65 -2.63 8.17
N ASP A 150 -12.62 -2.10 7.49
CA ASP A 150 -12.74 -1.64 6.11
C ASP A 150 -13.06 -2.82 5.16
N GLN A 151 -13.95 -2.56 4.20
CA GLN A 151 -14.47 -3.50 3.21
C GLN A 151 -13.84 -3.22 1.83
N PRO A 152 -13.85 -4.20 0.90
CA PRO A 152 -13.44 -3.93 -0.47
C PRO A 152 -14.38 -2.91 -1.10
N ASP A 153 -13.80 -1.87 -1.71
CA ASP A 153 -14.53 -0.92 -2.53
C ASP A 153 -14.15 -1.13 -3.99
N LEU A 154 -15.08 -1.69 -4.76
CA LEU A 154 -14.89 -1.97 -6.19
C LEU A 154 -14.64 -0.70 -7.00
N ALA A 155 -15.11 0.47 -6.53
CA ALA A 155 -14.84 1.74 -7.21
C ALA A 155 -13.36 2.15 -7.14
N LEU A 156 -12.58 1.59 -6.22
CA LEU A 156 -11.14 1.82 -6.08
C LEU A 156 -10.28 0.75 -6.77
N MET A 157 -10.91 -0.26 -7.39
CA MET A 157 -10.27 -1.41 -8.04
C MET A 157 -10.43 -1.32 -9.56
N ASP A 158 -10.06 -0.18 -10.14
CA ASP A 158 -10.17 0.09 -11.58
C ASP A 158 -8.83 -0.05 -12.33
N ASP A 159 -8.92 0.00 -13.67
CA ASP A 159 -7.77 -0.06 -14.59
C ASP A 159 -7.49 1.29 -15.29
N GLN A 160 -7.97 2.43 -14.76
CA GLN A 160 -7.87 3.73 -15.44
C GLN A 160 -6.43 4.15 -15.74
N ILE A 161 -5.50 3.85 -14.82
CA ILE A 161 -4.07 4.16 -15.04
C ILE A 161 -3.51 3.28 -16.15
N ALA A 162 -3.74 1.96 -16.09
CA ALA A 162 -3.30 1.01 -17.09
C ALA A 162 -3.90 1.29 -18.49
N ASN A 163 -5.16 1.74 -18.53
CA ASN A 163 -5.86 2.13 -19.76
C ASN A 163 -5.45 3.52 -20.28
N GLY A 164 -4.63 4.28 -19.53
CA GLY A 164 -4.24 5.64 -19.90
C GLY A 164 -5.38 6.67 -19.83
N THR A 165 -6.46 6.37 -19.11
CA THR A 165 -7.63 7.25 -18.96
C THR A 165 -7.65 7.98 -17.62
N TYR A 166 -6.72 7.67 -16.71
CA TYR A 166 -6.60 8.36 -15.42
C TYR A 166 -6.19 9.83 -15.58
N ILE A 167 -6.97 10.73 -15.01
CA ILE A 167 -6.70 12.16 -15.00
C ILE A 167 -6.29 12.58 -13.59
N VAL A 168 -5.04 13.00 -13.45
CA VAL A 168 -4.49 13.50 -12.17
C VAL A 168 -5.20 14.79 -11.78
N LYS A 169 -5.72 14.84 -10.55
CA LYS A 169 -6.37 16.05 -10.05
C LYS A 169 -5.33 17.13 -9.70
N PRO A 170 -5.68 18.42 -9.77
CA PRO A 170 -4.78 19.49 -9.36
C PRO A 170 -4.24 19.29 -7.94
N GLY A 171 -2.91 19.25 -7.80
CA GLY A 171 -2.23 19.09 -6.52
C GLY A 171 -2.01 17.64 -6.05
N GLU A 172 -2.54 16.64 -6.77
CA GLU A 172 -2.25 15.23 -6.50
C GLU A 172 -0.98 14.76 -7.21
N ALA A 173 -0.37 13.69 -6.68
CA ALA A 173 0.78 13.06 -7.31
C ALA A 173 0.36 12.29 -8.58
N TYR A 174 1.26 12.22 -9.55
CA TYR A 174 1.10 11.37 -10.72
C TYR A 174 1.22 9.88 -10.34
N PRO A 175 0.59 8.96 -11.07
CA PRO A 175 0.73 7.54 -10.79
C PRO A 175 2.16 7.06 -11.05
N LEU A 176 2.76 6.37 -10.07
CA LEU A 176 4.10 5.78 -10.19
C LEU A 176 4.08 4.35 -10.76
N ALA A 177 2.92 3.67 -10.69
CA ALA A 177 2.72 2.31 -11.20
C ALA A 177 1.37 2.21 -11.91
N LEU A 178 1.19 1.14 -12.69
CA LEU A 178 -0.04 0.90 -13.46
C LEU A 178 -1.24 0.52 -12.59
N PHE A 179 -0.99 -0.05 -11.41
CA PHE A 179 -2.01 -0.50 -10.48
C PHE A 179 -1.67 -0.04 -9.06
N THR A 180 -2.70 0.34 -8.33
CA THR A 180 -2.64 0.66 -6.91
C THR A 180 -2.82 -0.60 -6.06
N ALA A 181 -2.44 -0.54 -4.78
CA ALA A 181 -2.52 -1.68 -3.88
C ALA A 181 -3.91 -2.35 -3.79
N PRO A 182 -5.05 -1.64 -3.75
CA PRO A 182 -6.36 -2.31 -3.73
C PRO A 182 -6.68 -3.07 -5.00
N ARG A 183 -6.12 -2.67 -6.14
CA ARG A 183 -6.37 -3.31 -7.44
C ARG A 183 -5.52 -4.57 -7.64
N VAL A 184 -4.32 -4.62 -7.05
CA VAL A 184 -3.37 -5.75 -7.12
C VAL A 184 -3.79 -6.87 -6.19
#